data_AF-A0A9W5YZ53-F1
#
_entry.id   AF-A0A9W5YZ53-F1
#
_cell.length_a   1.000
_cell.length_b   1.000
_cell.length_c   1.000
_cell.angle_alpha   90.00
_cell.angle_beta   90.00
_cell.angle_gamma   90.00
#
_symmetry.space_group_name_H-M   'P 1'
#
loop_
_entity.id
_entity.type
_entity.pdbx_description
1 polymer ?
#
loop_
_entity_poly.entity_id
_entity_poly.type
_entity_poly.pdbx_seq_one_letter_code
_entity_poly.pdbx_strand_id
1 'polypeptide(L)'
;MAACSLVAGRARDGALYSNRWDREELIDPPSETFFMAARDSIPRDLATAQGIHYMRACALLAIASIQNGQIKDMQKYSGLYHTLTSMDGLYDEKLWPKDLRPVETEERRRLFWSIYTLDIYSTIVWGGVIRYREAHSLVRYPSELDDEFITDRGYGVPSVSPGFNSLLTSNVTVVSRQPTPWLRGWNFTTDLYRILEHIVDCNRRRFSSANGTTPVWSLFNSSSMSEPAVMDRVLAMYSALPSQFRETPPTTGDMSKDVFGFQSANIQATLQLLRMVLLSTEEIGVERKCDVAGELLSVFRNVPIEYLKAISSPLLHHLGGIGYILGSVMEGNLSQVSYMRARTLLLEMADLLERLEMGLHRASGAGERLRSQVDRIDGYMRTSLLLDFTSSSDVTQVIDATPELAVTSAYTQGTHPVAASPDAGLDQMSQFQLPPELLSDWPWSLDSHNSEGFLPLAFE
;
A
#
# COMPACT_ATOMS: atom_id res chain seq x y z
N MET A 1 -5.07 -16.08 23.28
CA MET A 1 -5.81 -14.81 23.42
C MET A 1 -5.49 -13.82 22.31
N ALA A 2 -4.26 -13.30 22.17
CA ALA A 2 -3.98 -12.31 21.11
C ALA A 2 -4.30 -12.83 19.69
N ALA A 3 -3.94 -14.09 19.39
CA ALA A 3 -4.31 -14.75 18.13
C ALA A 3 -5.84 -14.85 17.96
N CYS A 4 -6.57 -15.24 19.01
CA CYS A 4 -8.04 -15.31 19.01
C CYS A 4 -8.66 -13.95 18.75
N SER A 5 -8.12 -12.87 19.33
CA SER A 5 -8.57 -11.50 19.05
C SER A 5 -8.45 -11.16 17.57
N LEU A 6 -7.27 -11.40 16.97
CA LEU A 6 -7.05 -11.14 15.56
C LEU A 6 -7.98 -11.98 14.67
N VAL A 7 -8.09 -13.28 14.93
CA VAL A 7 -8.91 -14.21 14.15
C VAL A 7 -10.39 -13.86 14.24
N ALA A 8 -10.91 -13.60 15.46
CA ALA A 8 -12.30 -13.17 15.66
C ALA A 8 -12.59 -11.84 14.95
N GLY A 9 -11.65 -10.89 14.96
CA GLY A 9 -11.77 -9.64 14.21
C GLY A 9 -11.81 -9.86 12.69
N ARG A 10 -10.96 -10.75 12.16
CA ARG A 10 -10.96 -11.13 10.73
C ARG A 10 -12.26 -11.85 10.34
N ALA A 11 -12.76 -12.76 11.19
CA ALA A 11 -14.02 -13.46 10.99
C ALA A 11 -15.23 -12.50 11.00
N ARG A 12 -15.24 -11.57 11.96
CA ARG A 12 -16.22 -10.46 12.04
C ARG A 12 -16.26 -9.68 10.73
N ASP A 13 -15.09 -9.41 10.15
CA ASP A 13 -14.94 -8.60 8.94
C ASP A 13 -15.01 -9.44 7.64
N GLY A 14 -15.54 -10.66 7.73
CA GLY A 14 -15.90 -11.48 6.57
C GLY A 14 -14.72 -12.17 5.89
N ALA A 15 -13.58 -12.31 6.58
CA ALA A 15 -12.41 -12.99 6.07
C ALA A 15 -12.45 -14.52 6.29
N LEU A 16 -13.58 -15.15 5.92
CA LEU A 16 -13.81 -16.60 6.03
C LEU A 16 -14.16 -17.16 4.65
N TYR A 17 -13.30 -18.02 4.10
CA TYR A 17 -13.42 -18.50 2.70
C TYR A 17 -13.61 -20.01 2.59
N SER A 18 -13.89 -20.67 3.71
CA SER A 18 -14.21 -22.09 3.75
C SER A 18 -15.48 -22.29 4.55
N ASN A 19 -16.35 -23.19 4.08
CA ASN A 19 -17.56 -23.59 4.82
C ASN A 19 -17.25 -24.48 6.03
N ARG A 20 -15.97 -24.65 6.40
CA ARG A 20 -15.56 -25.45 7.56
C ARG A 20 -15.81 -24.73 8.88
N TRP A 21 -15.90 -23.40 8.85
CA TRP A 21 -15.97 -22.58 10.06
C TRP A 21 -17.29 -21.84 10.09
N ASP A 22 -17.98 -21.88 11.23
CA ASP A 22 -19.14 -21.05 11.46
C ASP A 22 -18.70 -19.66 11.91
N ARG A 23 -19.17 -18.62 11.21
CA ARG A 23 -18.87 -17.23 11.52
C ARG A 23 -19.43 -16.85 12.89
N GLU A 24 -20.66 -17.26 13.19
CA GLU A 24 -21.35 -16.83 14.41
C GLU A 24 -20.65 -17.40 15.66
N GLU A 25 -20.11 -18.62 15.56
CA GLU A 25 -19.28 -19.21 16.62
C GLU A 25 -17.91 -18.53 16.76
N LEU A 26 -17.32 -18.02 15.68
CA LEU A 26 -16.00 -17.39 15.72
C LEU A 26 -16.01 -15.94 16.22
N ILE A 27 -17.15 -15.27 16.17
CA ILE A 27 -17.30 -13.87 16.62
C ILE A 27 -17.83 -13.75 18.05
N ASP A 28 -18.25 -14.86 18.67
CA ASP A 28 -18.67 -14.94 20.07
C ASP A 28 -17.69 -15.81 20.89
N PRO A 29 -16.94 -15.25 21.85
CA PRO A 29 -16.99 -13.87 22.32
C PRO A 29 -16.30 -12.87 21.37
N PRO A 30 -16.64 -11.57 21.46
CA PRO A 30 -16.07 -10.53 20.60
C PRO A 30 -14.54 -10.46 20.65
N SER A 31 -13.93 -10.03 19.54
CA SER A 31 -12.47 -9.82 19.37
C SER A 31 -11.84 -9.03 20.53
N GLU A 32 -12.54 -8.02 21.03
CA GLU A 32 -12.13 -7.12 22.10
C GLU A 32 -11.99 -7.85 23.45
N THR A 33 -12.80 -8.89 23.68
CA THR A 33 -12.71 -9.73 24.90
C THR A 33 -11.37 -10.45 24.95
N PHE A 34 -10.98 -11.08 23.84
CA PHE A 34 -9.69 -11.74 23.71
C PHE A 34 -8.52 -10.75 23.73
N PHE A 35 -8.72 -9.54 23.20
CA PHE A 35 -7.74 -8.47 23.22
C PHE A 35 -7.41 -8.05 24.66
N MET A 36 -8.45 -7.80 25.47
CA MET A 36 -8.29 -7.43 26.88
C MET A 36 -7.61 -8.55 27.67
N ALA A 37 -8.03 -9.81 27.49
CA ALA A 37 -7.42 -10.95 28.16
C ALA A 37 -5.92 -11.11 27.82
N ALA A 38 -5.56 -10.91 26.55
CA ALA A 38 -4.17 -10.93 26.12
C ALA A 38 -3.34 -9.78 26.70
N ARG A 39 -3.89 -8.56 26.70
CA ARG A 39 -3.27 -7.38 27.32
C ARG A 39 -3.02 -7.61 28.81
N ASP A 40 -4.01 -8.12 29.53
CA ASP A 40 -3.94 -8.29 30.98
C ASP A 40 -2.97 -9.41 31.39
N SER A 41 -2.60 -10.28 30.44
CA SER A 41 -1.58 -11.31 30.62
C SER A 41 -0.14 -10.79 30.44
N ILE A 42 0.06 -9.59 29.86
CA ILE A 42 1.40 -9.01 29.68
C ILE A 42 1.85 -8.38 31.01
N PRO A 43 3.01 -8.79 31.56
CA PRO A 43 3.52 -8.21 32.81
C PRO A 43 3.71 -6.71 32.71
N ARG A 44 3.36 -5.99 33.78
CA ARG A 44 3.63 -4.54 33.88
C ARG A 44 5.12 -4.24 33.93
N ASP A 45 5.87 -5.08 34.65
CA ASP A 45 7.32 -5.07 34.63
C ASP A 45 7.82 -5.96 33.48
N LEU A 46 8.20 -5.33 32.38
CA LEU A 46 8.68 -6.03 31.19
C LEU A 46 9.95 -6.85 31.43
N ALA A 47 10.74 -6.54 32.47
CA ALA A 47 11.91 -7.35 32.83
C ALA A 47 11.53 -8.79 33.23
N THR A 48 10.28 -9.00 33.65
CA THR A 48 9.74 -10.32 33.99
C THR A 48 9.11 -11.04 32.79
N ALA A 49 8.93 -10.36 31.66
CA ALA A 49 8.32 -10.90 30.45
C ALA A 49 9.35 -11.68 29.62
N GLN A 50 9.80 -12.83 30.14
CA GLN A 50 10.83 -13.63 29.49
C GLN A 50 10.30 -14.47 28.33
N GLY A 51 11.07 -14.52 27.25
CA GLY A 51 10.86 -15.43 26.15
C GLY A 51 9.92 -14.92 25.05
N ILE A 52 9.84 -15.69 23.96
CA ILE A 52 9.25 -15.22 22.71
C ILE A 52 7.74 -15.03 22.76
N HIS A 53 7.04 -15.67 23.71
CA HIS A 53 5.57 -15.64 23.73
C HIS A 53 5.01 -14.26 24.03
N TYR A 54 5.67 -13.46 24.87
CA TYR A 54 5.26 -12.07 25.11
C TYR A 54 5.51 -11.18 23.90
N MET A 55 6.62 -11.39 23.17
CA MET A 55 6.85 -10.72 21.89
C MET A 55 5.76 -11.08 20.89
N ARG A 56 5.42 -12.37 20.72
CA ARG A 56 4.32 -12.82 19.85
C ARG A 56 2.98 -12.20 20.26
N ALA A 57 2.70 -12.11 21.56
CA ALA A 57 1.47 -11.48 22.04
C ALA A 57 1.43 -9.99 21.68
N CYS A 58 2.52 -9.24 21.89
CA CYS A 58 2.63 -7.83 21.51
C CYS A 58 2.48 -7.64 19.99
N ALA A 59 3.18 -8.46 19.20
CA ALA A 59 3.07 -8.49 17.74
C ALA A 59 1.63 -8.68 17.27
N LEU A 60 0.94 -9.70 17.79
CA LEU A 60 -0.45 -9.99 17.44
C LEU A 60 -1.41 -8.91 17.92
N LEU A 61 -1.19 -8.30 19.10
CA LEU A 61 -1.98 -7.18 19.57
C LEU A 61 -1.80 -5.94 18.70
N ALA A 62 -0.58 -5.68 18.18
CA ALA A 62 -0.36 -4.60 17.24
C ALA A 62 -1.17 -4.79 15.94
N ILE A 63 -1.16 -6.01 15.39
CA ILE A 63 -1.94 -6.35 14.18
C ILE A 63 -3.46 -6.31 14.46
N ALA A 64 -3.91 -6.84 15.61
CA ALA A 64 -5.31 -6.77 16.02
C ALA A 64 -5.77 -5.31 16.26
N SER A 65 -4.87 -4.44 16.70
CA SER A 65 -5.17 -3.01 16.85
C SER A 65 -5.43 -2.37 15.48
N ILE A 66 -4.64 -2.71 14.45
CA ILE A 66 -4.89 -2.28 13.06
C ILE A 66 -6.25 -2.79 12.58
N GLN A 67 -6.56 -4.07 12.84
CA GLN A 67 -7.86 -4.66 12.50
C GLN A 67 -9.04 -3.87 13.05
N ASN A 68 -8.87 -3.29 14.24
CA ASN A 68 -9.90 -2.56 14.97
C ASN A 68 -9.78 -1.03 14.84
N GLY A 69 -8.95 -0.52 13.94
CA GLY A 69 -8.72 0.92 13.74
C GLY A 69 -7.99 1.64 14.90
N GLN A 70 -7.42 0.90 15.85
CA GLN A 70 -6.79 1.45 17.05
C GLN A 70 -5.30 1.75 16.83
N ILE A 71 -4.98 2.78 16.04
CA ILE A 71 -3.58 3.05 15.63
C ILE A 71 -2.66 3.39 16.82
N LYS A 72 -3.17 4.05 17.86
CA LYS A 72 -2.42 4.34 19.09
C LYS A 72 -2.02 3.05 19.84
N ASP A 73 -2.95 2.10 19.92
CA ASP A 73 -2.67 0.80 20.52
C ASP A 73 -1.70 -0.01 19.66
N MET A 74 -1.81 0.06 18.33
CA MET A 74 -0.83 -0.53 17.43
C MET A 74 0.59 -0.02 17.74
N GLN A 75 0.78 1.30 17.83
CA GLN A 75 2.09 1.88 18.15
C GLN A 75 2.59 1.46 19.52
N LYS A 76 1.70 1.39 20.52
CA LYS A 76 2.02 0.91 21.87
C LYS A 76 2.54 -0.52 21.85
N TYR A 77 1.80 -1.46 21.27
CA TYR A 77 2.20 -2.88 21.29
C TYR A 77 3.38 -3.16 20.36
N SER A 78 3.52 -2.43 19.26
CA SER A 78 4.75 -2.43 18.45
C SER A 78 5.94 -1.97 19.28
N GLY A 79 5.81 -0.87 20.04
CA GLY A 79 6.84 -0.40 20.97
C GLY A 79 7.24 -1.44 22.00
N LEU A 80 6.27 -2.10 22.65
CA LEU A 80 6.52 -3.17 23.62
C LEU A 80 7.26 -4.36 22.99
N TYR A 81 6.87 -4.78 21.79
CA TYR A 81 7.58 -5.81 21.04
C TYR A 81 9.06 -5.46 20.83
N HIS A 82 9.34 -4.22 20.40
CA HIS A 82 10.69 -3.76 20.14
C HIS A 82 11.53 -3.66 21.42
N THR A 83 10.93 -3.22 22.53
CA THR A 83 11.58 -3.23 23.85
C THR A 83 11.97 -4.65 24.25
N LEU A 84 11.07 -5.62 24.14
CA LEU A 84 11.37 -7.03 24.45
C LEU A 84 12.42 -7.62 23.50
N THR A 85 12.34 -7.28 22.21
CA THR A 85 13.34 -7.69 21.20
C THR A 85 14.74 -7.18 21.56
N SER A 86 14.85 -5.95 22.07
CA SER A 86 16.11 -5.37 22.56
C SER A 86 16.61 -6.07 23.83
N MET A 87 15.72 -6.37 24.77
CA MET A 87 16.07 -7.00 26.05
C MET A 87 16.57 -8.44 25.89
N ASP A 88 15.92 -9.22 25.04
CA ASP A 88 16.19 -10.66 24.85
C ASP A 88 17.12 -10.93 23.65
N GLY A 89 17.55 -9.90 22.91
CA GLY A 89 18.52 -10.03 21.81
C GLY A 89 17.96 -10.71 20.55
N LEU A 90 16.65 -10.64 20.29
CA LEU A 90 16.04 -11.33 19.14
C LEU A 90 16.60 -10.86 17.78
N TYR A 91 17.16 -9.65 17.72
CA TYR A 91 17.74 -9.04 16.53
C TYR A 91 19.09 -9.64 16.07
N ASP A 92 19.71 -10.53 16.84
CA ASP A 92 20.94 -11.23 16.45
C ASP A 92 20.86 -12.72 16.84
N GLU A 93 20.92 -13.62 15.84
CA GLU A 93 20.86 -15.07 16.07
C GLU A 93 21.95 -15.56 17.05
N LYS A 94 23.07 -14.84 17.19
CA LYS A 94 24.14 -15.20 18.13
C LYS A 94 23.74 -15.01 19.59
N LEU A 95 22.75 -14.15 19.87
CA LEU A 95 22.25 -13.89 21.22
C LEU A 95 21.14 -14.87 21.64
N TRP A 96 20.65 -15.68 20.70
CA TRP A 96 19.58 -16.64 20.98
C TRP A 96 20.07 -17.80 21.86
N PRO A 97 19.15 -18.50 22.55
CA PRO A 97 19.49 -19.73 23.27
C PRO A 97 20.22 -20.73 22.35
N LYS A 98 21.22 -21.44 22.88
CA LYS A 98 22.08 -22.33 22.08
C LYS A 98 21.42 -23.67 21.75
N ASP A 99 20.38 -24.03 22.49
CA ASP A 99 19.66 -25.29 22.48
C ASP A 99 18.31 -25.20 21.75
N LEU A 100 18.14 -24.19 20.89
CA LEU A 100 16.91 -24.05 20.10
C LEU A 100 16.72 -25.19 19.12
N ARG A 101 15.49 -25.69 19.08
CA ARG A 101 15.03 -26.61 18.04
C ARG A 101 14.88 -25.86 16.70
N PRO A 102 14.94 -26.56 15.55
CA PRO A 102 14.74 -25.95 14.24
C PRO A 102 13.41 -25.19 14.13
N VAL A 103 12.32 -25.76 14.64
CA VAL A 103 11.00 -25.11 14.68
C VAL A 103 11.07 -23.77 15.42
N GLU A 104 11.69 -23.76 16.60
CA GLU A 104 11.81 -22.57 17.45
C GLU A 104 12.70 -21.48 16.82
N THR A 105 13.68 -21.89 16.02
CA THR A 105 14.54 -21.00 15.23
C THR A 105 13.72 -20.34 14.12
N GLU A 106 12.95 -21.13 13.37
CA GLU A 106 12.12 -20.63 12.28
C GLU A 106 10.98 -19.73 12.78
N GLU A 107 10.36 -20.06 13.92
CA GLU A 107 9.37 -19.18 14.53
C GLU A 107 9.96 -17.81 14.97
N ARG A 108 11.22 -17.77 15.44
CA ARG A 108 11.93 -16.52 15.77
C ARG A 108 12.18 -15.68 14.54
N ARG A 109 12.70 -16.29 13.47
CA ARG A 109 12.93 -15.61 12.18
C ARG A 109 11.63 -15.04 11.62
N ARG A 110 10.57 -15.85 11.59
CA ARG A 110 9.26 -15.42 11.08
C ARG A 110 8.66 -14.29 11.90
N LEU A 111 8.75 -14.35 13.24
CA LEU A 111 8.29 -13.26 14.10
C LEU A 111 9.06 -11.97 13.83
N PHE A 112 10.40 -12.06 13.79
CA PHE A 112 11.27 -10.92 13.56
C PHE A 112 10.93 -10.21 12.25
N TRP A 113 10.94 -10.94 11.14
CA TRP A 113 10.70 -10.38 9.81
C TRP A 113 9.24 -9.95 9.60
N SER A 114 8.27 -10.60 10.26
CA SER A 114 6.87 -10.12 10.26
C SER A 114 6.73 -8.74 10.89
N ILE A 115 7.42 -8.47 12.01
CA ILE A 115 7.35 -7.15 12.63
C ILE A 115 8.23 -6.12 11.94
N TYR A 116 9.36 -6.53 11.36
CA TYR A 116 10.15 -5.66 10.49
C TYR A 116 9.32 -5.10 9.34
N THR A 117 8.61 -5.96 8.59
CA THR A 117 7.73 -5.52 7.50
C THR A 117 6.58 -4.63 8.01
N LEU A 118 6.00 -4.97 9.17
CA LEU A 118 4.97 -4.15 9.80
C LEU A 118 5.47 -2.76 10.22
N ASP A 119 6.68 -2.65 10.76
CA ASP A 119 7.26 -1.38 11.21
C ASP A 119 7.49 -0.43 10.02
N ILE A 120 8.02 -0.95 8.91
CA ILE A 120 8.18 -0.19 7.66
C ILE A 120 6.83 0.21 7.09
N TYR A 121 5.90 -0.74 6.96
CA TYR A 121 4.53 -0.48 6.51
C TYR A 121 3.89 0.64 7.32
N SER A 122 3.93 0.51 8.65
CA SER A 122 3.32 1.47 9.58
C SER A 122 3.95 2.85 9.47
N THR A 123 5.26 2.92 9.22
CA THR A 123 6.00 4.16 9.03
C THR A 123 5.62 4.87 7.73
N ILE A 124 5.37 4.12 6.66
CA ILE A 124 4.92 4.67 5.38
C ILE A 124 3.51 5.24 5.52
N VAL A 125 2.62 4.46 6.14
CA VAL A 125 1.18 4.74 6.16
C VAL A 125 0.78 5.75 7.22
N TRP A 126 1.33 5.69 8.43
CA TRP A 126 0.96 6.59 9.53
C TRP A 126 2.07 7.56 9.92
N GLY A 127 3.20 7.54 9.21
CA GLY A 127 4.38 8.29 9.62
C GLY A 127 5.08 7.69 10.83
N GLY A 128 6.01 8.45 11.40
CA GLY A 128 6.82 8.01 12.54
C GLY A 128 8.24 7.63 12.15
N VAL A 129 8.85 6.64 12.79
CA VAL A 129 10.24 6.24 12.53
C VAL A 129 10.36 4.74 12.44
N ILE A 130 11.18 4.27 11.50
CA ILE A 130 11.61 2.87 11.43
C ILE A 130 12.48 2.60 12.66
N ARG A 131 12.03 1.73 13.55
CA ARG A 131 12.66 1.42 14.84
C ARG A 131 13.82 0.45 14.68
N TYR A 132 13.66 -0.55 13.82
CA TYR A 132 14.69 -1.55 13.53
C TYR A 132 15.08 -1.50 12.06
N ARG A 133 16.36 -1.22 11.83
CA ARG A 133 16.97 -1.13 10.50
C ARG A 133 17.47 -2.49 10.08
N GLU A 134 17.33 -2.81 8.80
CA GLU A 134 17.91 -4.03 8.24
C GLU A 134 19.41 -4.11 8.53
N ALA A 135 20.14 -3.00 8.36
CA ALA A 135 21.58 -2.93 8.54
C ALA A 135 22.07 -3.28 9.96
N HIS A 136 21.18 -3.25 10.96
CA HIS A 136 21.50 -3.58 12.36
C HIS A 136 20.94 -4.94 12.78
N SER A 137 20.35 -5.68 11.84
CA SER A 137 19.65 -6.92 12.09
C SER A 137 20.49 -8.09 11.58
N LEU A 138 20.82 -9.02 12.49
CA LEU A 138 21.62 -10.22 12.20
C LEU A 138 20.75 -11.48 12.28
N VAL A 139 19.54 -11.39 11.72
CA VAL A 139 18.55 -12.47 11.64
C VAL A 139 18.45 -12.96 10.20
N ARG A 140 18.63 -14.27 9.97
CA ARG A 140 18.50 -14.85 8.63
C ARG A 140 17.04 -14.87 8.20
N TYR A 141 16.81 -14.97 6.90
CA TYR A 141 15.48 -15.26 6.41
C TYR A 141 14.96 -16.61 6.89
N PRO A 142 13.65 -16.74 7.10
CA PRO A 142 13.00 -18.03 7.24
C PRO A 142 13.34 -18.94 6.07
N SER A 143 13.55 -20.22 6.37
CA SER A 143 13.91 -21.23 5.39
C SER A 143 12.74 -21.47 4.42
N GLU A 144 12.98 -21.41 3.11
CA GLU A 144 11.96 -21.72 2.08
C GLU A 144 11.65 -23.21 2.05
N LEU A 145 10.95 -23.69 3.08
CA LEU A 145 10.49 -25.06 3.28
C LEU A 145 9.07 -25.01 3.84
N ASP A 146 8.26 -25.98 3.46
CA ASP A 146 6.94 -26.16 4.09
C ASP A 146 7.12 -26.67 5.52
N ASP A 147 6.19 -26.30 6.40
CA ASP A 147 6.29 -26.56 7.84
C ASP A 147 6.40 -28.06 8.19
N GLU A 148 5.83 -28.93 7.34
CA GLU A 148 5.92 -30.39 7.47
C GLU A 148 7.34 -30.94 7.36
N PHE A 149 8.26 -30.18 6.74
CA PHE A 149 9.67 -30.55 6.58
C PHE A 149 10.58 -29.93 7.67
N ILE A 150 10.01 -29.17 8.61
CA ILE A 150 10.73 -28.56 9.73
C ILE A 150 10.39 -29.36 10.98
N THR A 151 11.33 -30.19 11.44
CA THR A 151 11.12 -31.05 12.60
C THR A 151 12.06 -30.68 13.73
N ASP A 152 11.75 -31.14 14.94
CA ASP A 152 12.64 -31.02 16.10
C ASP A 152 14.04 -31.63 15.88
N ARG A 153 14.16 -32.55 14.91
CA ARG A 153 15.42 -33.25 14.60
C ARG A 153 16.22 -32.61 13.48
N GLY A 154 15.66 -31.63 12.77
CA GLY A 154 16.31 -30.97 11.64
C GLY A 154 15.35 -30.59 10.53
N TYR A 155 15.93 -30.06 9.45
CA TYR A 155 15.26 -29.77 8.19
C TYR A 155 15.34 -30.99 7.28
N GLY A 156 14.23 -31.43 6.70
CA GLY A 156 14.29 -32.56 5.77
C GLY A 156 13.01 -32.82 5.00
N VAL A 157 13.13 -32.78 3.67
CA VAL A 157 12.28 -33.55 2.76
C VAL A 157 12.83 -34.97 2.74
N PRO A 158 12.03 -36.04 2.91
CA PRO A 158 12.55 -37.40 2.80
C PRO A 158 13.33 -37.53 1.50
N SER A 159 14.59 -37.94 1.60
CA SER A 159 15.37 -38.29 0.41
C SER A 159 14.60 -39.40 -0.28
N VAL A 160 14.07 -39.12 -1.48
CA VAL A 160 13.52 -40.17 -2.34
C VAL A 160 14.71 -41.04 -2.68
N SER A 161 14.95 -42.07 -1.87
CA SER A 161 15.91 -43.10 -2.19
C SER A 161 15.52 -43.64 -3.57
N PRO A 162 16.44 -43.76 -4.54
CA PRO A 162 16.16 -44.49 -5.76
C PRO A 162 16.06 -45.99 -5.39
N GLY A 163 14.94 -46.35 -4.76
CA GLY A 163 14.58 -47.71 -4.44
C GLY A 163 14.10 -48.41 -5.70
N PHE A 164 15.00 -49.19 -6.28
CA PHE A 164 14.76 -50.28 -7.21
C PHE A 164 13.31 -50.79 -7.21
N ASN A 165 12.55 -50.44 -8.26
CA ASN A 165 11.65 -51.31 -9.02
C ASN A 165 10.78 -50.48 -9.98
N SER A 166 11.38 -49.98 -11.05
CA SER A 166 10.62 -49.71 -12.28
C SER A 166 11.38 -50.33 -13.45
N LEU A 167 11.29 -51.66 -13.54
CA LEU A 167 11.45 -52.32 -14.82
C LEU A 167 10.30 -51.87 -15.72
N LEU A 168 10.68 -51.42 -16.92
CA LEU A 168 9.88 -51.22 -18.14
C LEU A 168 9.54 -49.77 -18.52
N THR A 169 10.31 -49.30 -19.50
CA THR A 169 9.89 -48.55 -20.71
C THR A 169 9.14 -47.23 -20.53
N SER A 170 9.87 -46.12 -20.55
CA SER A 170 9.74 -45.02 -21.53
C SER A 170 10.50 -43.79 -21.06
N ASN A 171 11.11 -43.07 -22.00
CA ASN A 171 11.89 -41.86 -21.78
C ASN A 171 11.00 -40.70 -21.31
N VAL A 172 10.66 -40.64 -20.03
CA VAL A 172 10.16 -39.44 -19.38
C VAL A 172 11.10 -39.12 -18.23
N THR A 173 11.90 -38.07 -18.39
CA THR A 173 12.57 -37.42 -17.27
C THR A 173 11.49 -36.84 -16.37
N VAL A 174 11.02 -37.65 -15.41
CA VAL A 174 10.26 -37.17 -14.27
C VAL A 174 11.25 -36.37 -13.42
N VAL A 175 11.40 -35.09 -13.76
CA VAL A 175 11.91 -34.11 -12.81
C VAL A 175 10.89 -34.12 -11.68
N SER A 176 11.22 -34.81 -10.59
CA SER A 176 10.53 -34.66 -9.31
C SER A 176 10.71 -33.20 -8.91
N ARG A 177 9.82 -32.32 -9.41
CA ARG A 177 9.77 -30.92 -9.03
C ARG A 177 9.32 -30.94 -7.58
N GLN A 178 10.25 -30.65 -6.67
CA GLN A 178 9.84 -30.40 -5.30
C GLN A 178 8.76 -29.31 -5.31
N PRO A 179 7.68 -29.48 -4.53
CA PRO A 179 6.64 -28.47 -4.43
C PRO A 179 7.31 -27.15 -4.04
N THR A 180 6.91 -26.06 -4.72
CA THR A 180 7.50 -24.75 -4.46
C THR A 180 6.91 -24.20 -3.15
N PRO A 181 7.72 -24.00 -2.10
CA PRO A 181 7.21 -23.63 -0.78
C PRO A 181 6.59 -22.23 -0.80
N TRP A 182 5.46 -22.06 -0.12
CA TRP A 182 4.74 -20.78 -0.09
C TRP A 182 5.58 -19.64 0.50
N LEU A 183 6.52 -19.98 1.39
CA LEU A 183 7.40 -19.03 2.07
C LEU A 183 8.34 -18.29 1.11
N ARG A 184 8.55 -18.80 -0.12
CA ARG A 184 9.28 -18.09 -1.16
C ARG A 184 8.61 -16.78 -1.57
N GLY A 185 7.28 -16.77 -1.70
CA GLY A 185 6.52 -15.53 -1.95
C GLY A 185 6.54 -14.58 -0.75
N TRP A 186 6.59 -15.15 0.45
CA TRP A 186 6.66 -14.38 1.70
C TRP A 186 8.03 -13.68 1.86
N ASN A 187 9.13 -14.38 1.60
CA ASN A 187 10.48 -13.81 1.58
C ASN A 187 10.60 -12.73 0.50
N PHE A 188 10.04 -12.96 -0.69
CA PHE A 188 9.99 -11.94 -1.74
C PHE A 188 9.24 -10.67 -1.29
N THR A 189 8.11 -10.82 -0.61
CA THR A 189 7.38 -9.67 -0.04
C THR A 189 8.26 -8.93 0.98
N THR A 190 9.03 -9.65 1.79
CA THR A 190 9.98 -9.06 2.73
C THR A 190 11.09 -8.28 2.00
N ASP A 191 11.59 -8.78 0.88
CA ASP A 191 12.54 -8.03 0.03
C ASP A 191 11.94 -6.72 -0.49
N LEU A 192 10.66 -6.71 -0.87
CA LEU A 192 9.99 -5.44 -1.26
C LEU A 192 9.96 -4.43 -0.10
N TYR A 193 9.72 -4.89 1.13
CA TYR A 193 9.77 -4.01 2.31
C TYR A 193 11.19 -3.51 2.61
N ARG A 194 12.22 -4.32 2.39
CA ARG A 194 13.63 -3.86 2.49
C ARG A 194 13.95 -2.78 1.47
N ILE A 195 13.45 -2.92 0.24
CA ILE A 195 13.59 -1.88 -0.79
C ILE A 195 12.83 -0.62 -0.36
N LEU A 196 11.61 -0.76 0.17
CA LEU A 196 10.83 0.34 0.73
C LEU A 196 11.56 1.08 1.86
N GLU A 197 12.24 0.38 2.78
CA GLU A 197 13.08 1.01 3.83
C GLU A 197 14.08 1.99 3.21
N HIS A 198 14.79 1.57 2.18
CA HIS A 198 15.78 2.42 1.51
C HIS A 198 15.15 3.61 0.79
N ILE A 199 13.99 3.43 0.15
CA ILE A 199 13.30 4.52 -0.54
C ILE A 199 12.78 5.54 0.47
N VAL A 200 12.15 5.08 1.55
CA VAL A 200 11.68 5.92 2.66
C VAL A 200 12.82 6.77 3.22
N ASP A 201 13.98 6.17 3.43
CA ASP A 201 15.19 6.89 3.84
C ASP A 201 15.64 7.96 2.86
N CYS A 202 15.72 7.60 1.58
CA CYS A 202 16.10 8.54 0.53
C CYS A 202 15.14 9.73 0.50
N ASN A 203 13.85 9.47 0.63
CA ASN A 203 12.81 10.49 0.62
C ASN A 203 12.93 11.40 1.86
N ARG A 204 13.08 10.83 3.07
CA ARG A 204 13.26 11.62 4.31
C ARG A 204 14.47 12.53 4.27
N ARG A 205 15.59 12.07 3.67
CA ARG A 205 16.80 12.91 3.51
C ARG A 205 16.52 14.16 2.68
N ARG A 206 15.62 14.09 1.69
CA ARG A 206 15.21 15.26 0.88
C ARG A 206 14.42 16.26 1.71
N PHE A 207 13.52 15.79 2.58
CA PHE A 207 12.69 16.65 3.45
C PHE A 207 13.43 17.17 4.69
N SER A 208 14.51 16.51 5.12
CA SER A 208 15.29 16.87 6.31
C SER A 208 15.94 18.25 6.26
N SER A 209 16.03 18.89 5.08
CA SER A 209 16.50 20.28 4.93
C SER A 209 15.67 21.28 5.75
N ALA A 210 14.42 20.92 6.09
CA ALA A 210 13.52 21.75 6.89
C ALA A 210 13.82 21.76 8.41
N ASN A 211 14.60 20.80 8.92
CA ASN A 211 14.79 20.62 10.37
C ASN A 211 15.92 21.48 10.99
N GLY A 212 16.54 22.37 10.21
CA GLY A 212 17.59 23.29 10.68
C GLY A 212 18.92 22.61 11.07
N THR A 213 19.05 21.29 10.90
CA THR A 213 20.29 20.55 11.12
C THR A 213 21.22 20.67 9.92
N THR A 214 22.51 20.87 10.15
CA THR A 214 23.51 20.86 9.08
C THR A 214 23.48 19.53 8.32
N PRO A 215 23.30 19.52 6.99
CA PRO A 215 23.23 18.30 6.22
C PRO A 215 24.61 17.63 6.15
N VAL A 216 24.83 16.58 6.95
CA VAL A 216 26.06 15.76 6.93
C VAL A 216 25.98 14.64 5.89
N TRP A 217 24.78 14.35 5.37
CA TRP A 217 24.53 13.25 4.43
C TRP A 217 25.31 13.33 3.12
N SER A 218 25.69 14.54 2.69
CA SER A 218 26.54 14.75 1.51
C SER A 218 27.88 14.01 1.59
N LEU A 219 28.38 13.74 2.81
CA LEU A 219 29.59 12.96 3.06
C LEU A 219 29.43 11.46 2.77
N PHE A 220 28.19 10.96 2.73
CA PHE A 220 27.86 9.54 2.60
C PHE A 220 27.07 9.23 1.32
N ASN A 221 27.01 10.18 0.38
CA ASN A 221 26.13 10.13 -0.78
C ASN A 221 26.21 8.79 -1.53
N SER A 222 25.10 8.06 -1.46
CA SER A 222 24.75 6.97 -2.36
C SER A 222 23.95 7.56 -3.52
N SER A 223 24.21 7.10 -4.74
CA SER A 223 23.56 7.54 -5.97
C SER A 223 22.04 7.70 -5.81
N SER A 224 21.46 8.79 -6.30
CA SER A 224 20.00 8.94 -6.36
C SER A 224 19.40 7.78 -7.15
N MET A 225 18.62 6.94 -6.49
CA MET A 225 17.86 5.88 -7.16
C MET A 225 16.71 6.54 -7.94
N SER A 226 16.67 6.36 -9.27
CA SER A 226 15.55 6.79 -10.08
C SER A 226 14.42 5.76 -10.03
N GLU A 227 13.17 6.20 -10.04
CA GLU A 227 11.99 5.31 -10.06
C GLU A 227 12.08 4.24 -11.16
N PRO A 228 12.43 4.57 -12.42
CA PRO A 228 12.50 3.56 -13.47
C PRO A 228 13.55 2.48 -13.20
N ALA A 229 14.72 2.86 -12.67
CA ALA A 229 15.79 1.91 -12.41
C ALA A 229 15.44 0.93 -11.26
N VAL A 230 14.78 1.42 -10.22
CA VAL A 230 14.29 0.57 -9.12
C VAL A 230 13.19 -0.34 -9.61
N MET A 231 12.21 0.19 -10.35
CA MET A 231 11.08 -0.59 -10.86
C MET A 231 11.51 -1.65 -11.88
N ASP A 232 12.46 -1.35 -12.78
CA ASP A 232 13.01 -2.34 -13.71
C ASP A 232 13.63 -3.53 -12.98
N ARG A 233 14.39 -3.26 -11.90
CA ARG A 233 15.00 -4.33 -11.10
C ARG A 233 13.94 -5.15 -10.36
N VAL A 234 12.93 -4.48 -9.80
CA VAL A 234 11.83 -5.14 -9.07
C VAL A 234 11.00 -6.01 -10.00
N LEU A 235 10.66 -5.53 -11.19
CA LEU A 235 9.95 -6.29 -12.20
C LEU A 235 10.77 -7.48 -12.72
N ALA A 236 12.09 -7.33 -12.83
CA ALA A 236 12.97 -8.46 -13.13
C ALA A 236 12.92 -9.53 -12.02
N MET A 237 12.95 -9.14 -10.74
CA MET A 237 12.82 -10.09 -9.63
C MET A 237 11.43 -10.75 -9.60
N TYR A 238 10.37 -9.99 -9.83
CA TYR A 238 9.00 -10.50 -9.92
C TYR A 238 8.82 -11.48 -11.09
N SER A 239 9.39 -11.18 -12.26
CA SER A 239 9.37 -12.09 -13.42
C SER A 239 10.21 -13.36 -13.24
N ALA A 240 11.11 -13.40 -12.25
CA ALA A 240 11.84 -14.60 -11.86
C ALA A 240 11.07 -15.50 -10.88
N LEU A 241 9.98 -15.02 -10.27
CA LEU A 241 9.17 -15.84 -9.37
C LEU A 241 8.44 -16.97 -10.13
N PRO A 242 8.19 -18.11 -9.47
CA PRO A 242 7.27 -19.13 -9.96
C PRO A 242 5.88 -18.55 -10.30
N SER A 243 5.24 -19.04 -11.36
CA SER A 243 3.98 -18.48 -11.89
C SER A 243 2.85 -18.44 -10.86
N GLN A 244 2.80 -19.41 -9.95
CA GLN A 244 1.84 -19.48 -8.83
C GLN A 244 1.88 -18.25 -7.89
N PHE A 245 2.96 -17.46 -7.88
CA PHE A 245 3.02 -16.21 -7.11
C PHE A 245 2.64 -14.98 -7.94
N ARG A 246 2.46 -15.14 -9.26
CA ARG A 246 2.05 -14.08 -10.19
C ARG A 246 0.59 -14.14 -10.60
N GLU A 247 -0.02 -15.31 -10.48
CA GLU A 247 -1.43 -15.55 -10.75
C GLU A 247 -2.22 -15.45 -9.44
N THR A 248 -3.36 -14.77 -9.48
CA THR A 248 -4.24 -14.58 -8.30
C THR A 248 -5.61 -15.23 -8.56
N PRO A 249 -5.68 -16.58 -8.61
CA PRO A 249 -6.93 -17.28 -8.89
C PRO A 249 -7.93 -17.12 -7.73
N PRO A 250 -9.26 -17.18 -7.98
CA PRO A 250 -10.28 -17.15 -6.93
C PRO A 250 -10.03 -18.20 -5.84
N THR A 251 -10.49 -17.92 -4.62
CA THR A 251 -10.37 -18.86 -3.50
C THR A 251 -11.12 -20.16 -3.78
N THR A 252 -10.49 -21.28 -3.44
CA THR A 252 -11.00 -22.63 -3.65
C THR A 252 -11.55 -23.26 -2.38
N GLY A 253 -11.26 -22.69 -1.20
CA GLY A 253 -11.55 -23.25 0.10
C GLY A 253 -10.51 -24.29 0.57
N ASP A 254 -9.50 -24.56 -0.27
CA ASP A 254 -8.36 -25.41 0.04
C ASP A 254 -7.16 -24.54 0.41
N MET A 255 -6.82 -24.51 1.71
CA MET A 255 -5.74 -23.68 2.25
C MET A 255 -4.39 -23.92 1.56
N SER A 256 -4.13 -25.15 1.08
CA SER A 256 -2.87 -25.49 0.40
C SER A 256 -2.72 -24.78 -0.96
N LYS A 257 -3.84 -24.38 -1.58
CA LYS A 257 -3.88 -23.64 -2.84
C LYS A 257 -4.07 -22.15 -2.61
N ASP A 258 -5.01 -21.81 -1.72
CA ASP A 258 -5.42 -20.44 -1.45
C ASP A 258 -4.28 -19.62 -0.83
N VAL A 259 -3.32 -20.26 -0.15
CA VAL A 259 -2.11 -19.59 0.35
C VAL A 259 -1.31 -18.93 -0.77
N PHE A 260 -1.22 -19.55 -1.96
CA PHE A 260 -0.48 -18.97 -3.09
C PHE A 260 -1.22 -17.79 -3.70
N GLY A 261 -2.55 -17.88 -3.83
CA GLY A 261 -3.38 -16.74 -4.26
C GLY A 261 -3.27 -15.57 -3.27
N PHE A 262 -3.27 -15.85 -1.98
CA PHE A 262 -3.04 -14.83 -0.94
C PHE A 262 -1.64 -14.21 -1.03
N GLN A 263 -0.59 -15.02 -1.22
CA GLN A 263 0.76 -14.50 -1.43
C GLN A 263 0.85 -13.64 -2.69
N SER A 264 0.23 -14.06 -3.79
CA SER A 264 0.19 -13.27 -5.02
C SER A 264 -0.49 -11.91 -4.82
N ALA A 265 -1.65 -11.90 -4.14
CA ALA A 265 -2.35 -10.67 -3.79
C ALA A 265 -1.49 -9.74 -2.91
N ASN A 266 -0.80 -10.29 -1.91
CA ASN A 266 0.07 -9.52 -1.02
C ASN A 266 1.29 -8.94 -1.75
N ILE A 267 1.89 -9.70 -2.67
CA ILE A 267 2.97 -9.23 -3.53
C ILE A 267 2.48 -8.06 -4.40
N GLN A 268 1.32 -8.20 -5.04
CA GLN A 268 0.76 -7.14 -5.89
C GLN A 268 0.45 -5.86 -5.11
N ALA A 269 -0.15 -5.99 -3.92
CA ALA A 269 -0.42 -4.86 -3.04
C ALA A 269 0.88 -4.15 -2.62
N THR A 270 1.90 -4.92 -2.24
CA THR A 270 3.20 -4.35 -1.82
C THR A 270 3.95 -3.72 -2.98
N LEU A 271 3.85 -4.26 -4.21
CA LEU A 271 4.35 -3.62 -5.42
C LEU A 271 3.67 -2.27 -5.70
N GLN A 272 2.35 -2.18 -5.45
CA GLN A 272 1.63 -0.92 -5.58
C GLN A 272 2.10 0.09 -4.52
N LEU A 273 2.29 -0.33 -3.27
CA LEU A 273 2.86 0.52 -2.22
C LEU A 273 4.24 1.07 -2.61
N LEU A 274 5.12 0.20 -3.09
CA LEU A 274 6.45 0.58 -3.57
C LEU A 274 6.38 1.67 -4.63
N ARG A 275 5.52 1.48 -5.63
CA ARG A 275 5.33 2.44 -6.71
C ARG A 275 4.77 3.77 -6.22
N MET A 276 3.79 3.73 -5.32
CA MET A 276 3.23 4.94 -4.69
C MET A 276 4.31 5.73 -3.94
N VAL A 277 5.15 5.06 -3.15
CA VAL A 277 6.21 5.72 -2.37
C VAL A 277 7.31 6.29 -3.27
N LEU A 278 7.68 5.61 -4.36
CA LEU A 278 8.64 6.13 -5.34
C LEU A 278 8.13 7.43 -5.99
N LEU A 279 6.87 7.43 -6.41
CA LEU A 279 6.25 8.56 -7.11
C LEU A 279 5.87 9.72 -6.18
N SER A 280 5.74 9.48 -4.87
CA SER A 280 5.34 10.50 -3.88
C SER A 280 6.27 11.72 -3.81
N THR A 281 7.50 11.62 -4.34
CA THR A 281 8.50 12.70 -4.30
C THR A 281 8.74 13.39 -5.64
N GLU A 282 8.09 12.92 -6.71
CA GLU A 282 8.26 13.47 -8.05
C GLU A 282 7.08 14.40 -8.37
N GLU A 283 7.37 15.63 -8.82
CA GLU A 283 6.35 16.48 -9.41
C GLU A 283 5.96 15.94 -10.78
N ILE A 284 5.01 14.99 -10.77
CA ILE A 284 4.45 14.40 -11.98
C ILE A 284 3.19 15.16 -12.41
N GLY A 285 3.06 15.41 -13.72
CA GLY A 285 1.91 16.11 -14.29
C GLY A 285 0.58 15.36 -14.10
N VAL A 286 -0.53 16.07 -14.27
CA VAL A 286 -1.90 15.56 -14.08
C VAL A 286 -2.15 14.25 -14.82
N GLU A 287 -1.78 14.17 -16.10
CA GLU A 287 -2.00 12.96 -16.91
C GLU A 287 -1.24 11.76 -16.35
N ARG A 288 0.00 11.96 -15.91
CA ARG A 288 0.81 10.89 -15.33
C ARG A 288 0.25 10.43 -13.98
N LYS A 289 -0.27 11.35 -13.15
CA LYS A 289 -0.98 11.00 -11.90
C LYS A 289 -2.21 10.13 -12.18
N CYS A 290 -2.99 10.46 -13.20
CA CYS A 290 -4.14 9.67 -13.63
C CYS A 290 -3.74 8.30 -14.21
N ASP A 291 -2.66 8.22 -15.01
CA ASP A 291 -2.11 6.95 -15.49
C ASP A 291 -1.77 6.03 -14.31
N VAL A 292 -1.00 6.57 -13.36
CA VAL A 292 -0.56 5.84 -12.16
C VAL A 292 -1.76 5.39 -11.35
N ALA A 293 -2.67 6.29 -10.99
CA ALA A 293 -3.85 5.95 -10.20
C ALA A 293 -4.72 4.87 -10.88
N GLY A 294 -4.91 4.96 -12.20
CA GLY A 294 -5.63 3.95 -12.97
C GLY A 294 -4.95 2.59 -12.98
N GLU A 295 -3.63 2.56 -13.20
CA GLU A 295 -2.85 1.32 -13.14
C GLU A 295 -2.92 0.68 -11.74
N LEU A 296 -2.69 1.46 -10.67
CA LEU A 296 -2.76 0.99 -9.28
C LEU A 296 -4.15 0.41 -8.97
N LEU A 297 -5.22 1.12 -9.36
CA LEU A 297 -6.60 0.70 -9.10
C LEU A 297 -6.98 -0.56 -9.89
N SER A 298 -6.51 -0.67 -11.14
CA SER A 298 -6.75 -1.84 -11.98
C SER A 298 -6.22 -3.13 -11.38
N VAL A 299 -5.08 -3.07 -10.70
CA VAL A 299 -4.47 -4.21 -10.00
C VAL A 299 -5.41 -4.71 -8.89
N PHE A 300 -5.86 -3.82 -8.00
CA PHE A 300 -6.77 -4.20 -6.91
C PHE A 300 -8.12 -4.68 -7.41
N ARG A 301 -8.62 -4.14 -8.53
CA ARG A 301 -9.88 -4.60 -9.14
C ARG A 301 -9.83 -6.06 -9.62
N ASN A 302 -8.65 -6.52 -10.05
CA ASN A 302 -8.44 -7.87 -10.56
C ASN A 302 -8.13 -8.90 -9.46
N VAL A 303 -7.77 -8.45 -8.26
CA VAL A 303 -7.57 -9.35 -7.11
C VAL A 303 -8.94 -9.79 -6.57
N PRO A 304 -9.16 -11.11 -6.36
CA PRO A 304 -10.36 -11.61 -5.70
C PRO A 304 -10.64 -10.94 -4.36
N ILE A 305 -11.91 -10.59 -4.12
CA ILE A 305 -12.33 -9.78 -2.97
C ILE A 305 -12.02 -10.48 -1.64
N GLU A 306 -11.98 -11.81 -1.63
CA GLU A 306 -11.61 -12.64 -0.51
C GLU A 306 -10.17 -12.34 -0.08
N TYR A 307 -9.18 -12.33 -0.99
CA TYR A 307 -7.82 -11.99 -0.58
C TYR A 307 -7.70 -10.56 -0.09
N LEU A 308 -8.43 -9.62 -0.72
CA LEU A 308 -8.47 -8.23 -0.28
C LEU A 308 -9.01 -8.09 1.15
N LYS A 309 -10.09 -8.78 1.49
CA LYS A 309 -10.64 -8.86 2.86
C LYS A 309 -9.66 -9.52 3.83
N ALA A 310 -8.92 -10.53 3.38
CA ALA A 310 -7.91 -11.19 4.19
C ALA A 310 -6.64 -10.35 4.40
N ILE A 311 -6.32 -9.41 3.51
CA ILE A 311 -5.28 -8.40 3.76
C ILE A 311 -5.81 -7.40 4.80
N SER A 312 -7.10 -7.04 4.69
CA SER A 312 -7.89 -6.19 5.60
C SER A 312 -7.46 -4.72 5.62
N SER A 313 -7.56 -4.03 6.77
CA SER A 313 -7.30 -2.59 6.94
C SER A 313 -6.06 -2.07 6.21
N PRO A 314 -4.93 -2.79 6.13
CA PRO A 314 -3.80 -2.35 5.33
C PRO A 314 -4.13 -1.97 3.88
N LEU A 315 -5.06 -2.68 3.23
CA LEU A 315 -5.52 -2.38 1.88
C LEU A 315 -6.24 -1.03 1.79
N LEU A 316 -7.06 -0.68 2.80
CA LEU A 316 -7.79 0.60 2.81
C LEU A 316 -6.83 1.79 2.78
N HIS A 317 -5.66 1.66 3.40
CA HIS A 317 -4.62 2.68 3.33
C HIS A 317 -3.94 2.77 1.95
N HIS A 318 -3.79 1.66 1.23
CA HIS A 318 -3.33 1.72 -0.17
C HIS A 318 -4.36 2.47 -1.04
N LEU A 319 -5.65 2.18 -0.86
CA LEU A 319 -6.73 2.87 -1.57
C LEU A 319 -6.79 4.35 -1.21
N GLY A 320 -6.63 4.71 0.06
CA GLY A 320 -6.58 6.11 0.46
C GLY A 320 -5.40 6.85 -0.16
N GLY A 321 -4.25 6.20 -0.37
CA GLY A 321 -3.13 6.83 -1.07
C GLY A 321 -3.38 7.03 -2.58
N ILE A 322 -4.15 6.14 -3.23
CA ILE A 322 -4.68 6.40 -4.58
C ILE A 322 -5.65 7.60 -4.54
N GLY A 323 -6.51 7.65 -3.54
CA GLY A 323 -7.40 8.79 -3.28
C GLY A 323 -6.65 10.10 -3.13
N TYR A 324 -5.52 10.11 -2.41
CA TYR A 324 -4.65 11.29 -2.28
C TYR A 324 -4.07 11.74 -3.63
N ILE A 325 -3.60 10.80 -4.46
CA ILE A 325 -3.09 11.12 -5.82
C ILE A 325 -4.21 11.81 -6.63
N LEU A 326 -5.42 11.23 -6.63
CA LEU A 326 -6.57 11.76 -7.37
C LEU A 326 -7.06 13.10 -6.79
N GLY A 327 -7.05 13.26 -5.46
CA GLY A 327 -7.36 14.52 -4.78
C GLY A 327 -6.41 15.63 -5.22
N SER A 328 -5.10 15.35 -5.26
CA SER A 328 -4.10 16.31 -5.73
C SER A 328 -4.23 16.68 -7.22
N VAL A 329 -4.86 15.81 -8.02
CA VAL A 329 -5.24 16.15 -9.41
C VAL A 329 -6.41 17.12 -9.40
N MET A 330 -7.43 16.86 -8.56
CA MET A 330 -8.63 17.69 -8.46
C MET A 330 -8.36 19.10 -7.89
N GLU A 331 -7.32 19.26 -7.07
CA GLU A 331 -6.85 20.55 -6.55
C GLU A 331 -6.08 21.37 -7.60
N GLY A 332 -5.53 20.71 -8.64
CA GLY A 332 -4.71 21.34 -9.66
C GLY A 332 -5.50 22.07 -10.75
N ASN A 333 -4.76 22.60 -11.73
CA ASN A 333 -5.38 23.11 -12.96
C ASN A 333 -5.88 21.95 -13.81
N LEU A 334 -7.19 21.90 -14.04
CA LEU A 334 -7.85 20.85 -14.79
C LEU A 334 -8.25 21.34 -16.17
N SER A 335 -8.03 20.51 -17.18
CA SER A 335 -8.80 20.53 -18.42
C SER A 335 -10.06 19.66 -18.27
N GLN A 336 -11.05 19.87 -19.13
CA GLN A 336 -12.25 19.01 -19.15
C GLN A 336 -11.91 17.52 -19.33
N VAL A 337 -10.90 17.21 -20.13
CA VAL A 337 -10.43 15.82 -20.36
C VAL A 337 -9.84 15.24 -19.07
N SER A 338 -8.95 15.97 -18.42
CA SER A 338 -8.31 15.51 -17.18
C SER A 338 -9.32 15.34 -16.03
N TYR A 339 -10.33 16.22 -15.94
CA TYR A 339 -11.44 16.10 -15.00
C TYR A 339 -12.25 14.83 -15.25
N MET A 340 -12.70 14.60 -16.49
CA MET A 340 -13.48 13.40 -16.84
C MET A 340 -12.72 12.11 -16.54
N ARG A 341 -11.40 12.14 -16.74
CA ARG A 341 -10.52 11.03 -16.41
C ARG A 341 -10.44 10.79 -14.91
N ALA A 342 -10.12 11.81 -14.11
CA ALA A 342 -10.03 11.71 -12.66
C ALA A 342 -11.39 11.30 -12.05
N ARG A 343 -12.50 11.86 -12.56
CA ARG A 343 -13.88 11.48 -12.20
C ARG A 343 -14.14 9.99 -12.39
N THR A 344 -13.75 9.43 -13.54
CA THR A 344 -13.93 8.00 -13.83
C THR A 344 -13.18 7.14 -12.81
N LEU A 345 -11.92 7.49 -12.53
CA LEU A 345 -11.09 6.78 -11.55
C LEU A 345 -11.65 6.86 -10.12
N LEU A 346 -12.20 8.01 -9.71
CA LEU A 346 -12.86 8.16 -8.41
C LEU A 346 -14.10 7.28 -8.28
N LEU A 347 -14.92 7.16 -9.34
CA LEU A 347 -16.08 6.29 -9.34
C LEU A 347 -15.70 4.80 -9.33
N GLU A 348 -14.66 4.42 -10.08
CA GLU A 348 -14.10 3.05 -10.02
C GLU A 348 -13.56 2.72 -8.61
N MET A 349 -12.95 3.70 -7.94
CA MET A 349 -12.49 3.55 -6.56
C MET A 349 -13.69 3.40 -5.60
N ALA A 350 -14.76 4.17 -5.81
CA ALA A 350 -16.00 4.02 -5.05
C ALA A 350 -16.62 2.62 -5.21
N ASP A 351 -16.66 2.08 -6.43
CA ASP A 351 -17.12 0.72 -6.72
C ASP A 351 -16.28 -0.34 -5.99
N LEU A 352 -14.96 -0.14 -5.91
CA LEU A 352 -14.08 -1.06 -5.18
C LEU A 352 -14.29 -0.98 -3.66
N LEU A 353 -14.41 0.23 -3.11
CA LEU A 353 -14.66 0.45 -1.68
C LEU A 353 -16.00 -0.17 -1.27
N GLU A 354 -17.06 0.02 -2.05
CA GLU A 354 -18.36 -0.56 -1.79
C GLU A 354 -18.29 -2.11 -1.76
N ARG A 355 -17.57 -2.72 -2.72
CA ARG A 355 -17.33 -4.18 -2.72
C ARG A 355 -16.56 -4.68 -1.50
N LEU A 356 -15.64 -3.89 -0.98
CA LEU A 356 -14.89 -4.22 0.24
C LEU A 356 -15.76 -4.09 1.49
N GLU A 357 -16.62 -3.08 1.52
CA GLU A 357 -17.55 -2.82 2.62
C GLU A 357 -18.68 -3.85 2.68
N MET A 358 -19.05 -4.46 1.55
CA MET A 358 -20.02 -5.55 1.51
C MET A 358 -19.60 -6.71 2.42
N GLY A 359 -20.29 -6.86 3.56
CA GLY A 359 -20.06 -7.94 4.53
C GLY A 359 -19.14 -7.58 5.70
N LEU A 360 -18.59 -6.35 5.74
CA LEU A 360 -17.98 -5.82 6.96
C LEU A 360 -19.06 -5.59 8.03
N HIS A 361 -18.72 -5.89 9.29
CA HIS A 361 -19.64 -5.62 10.40
C HIS A 361 -19.86 -4.11 10.62
N ARG A 362 -18.87 -3.29 10.29
CA ARG A 362 -18.96 -1.82 10.28
C ARG A 362 -18.45 -1.28 8.94
N ALA A 363 -19.36 -1.01 8.01
CA ALA A 363 -19.02 -0.26 6.80
C ALA A 363 -18.80 1.21 7.16
N SER A 364 -17.78 1.83 6.58
CA SER A 364 -17.47 3.25 6.81
C SER A 364 -18.26 4.19 5.89
N GLY A 365 -19.00 3.63 4.92
CA GLY A 365 -19.69 4.36 3.86
C GLY A 365 -18.73 5.16 2.98
N ALA A 366 -17.47 4.73 2.86
CA ALA A 366 -16.45 5.48 2.12
C ALA A 366 -16.79 5.56 0.63
N GLY A 367 -17.32 4.47 0.06
CA GLY A 367 -17.76 4.45 -1.35
C GLY A 367 -18.91 5.42 -1.61
N GLU A 368 -19.95 5.42 -0.77
CA GLU A 368 -21.11 6.31 -0.89
C GLU A 368 -20.74 7.79 -0.73
N ARG A 369 -19.90 8.11 0.27
CA ARG A 369 -19.36 9.47 0.47
C ARG A 369 -18.58 9.94 -0.75
N LEU A 370 -17.75 9.07 -1.33
CA LEU A 370 -16.97 9.39 -2.52
C LEU A 370 -17.85 9.67 -3.75
N ARG A 371 -18.94 8.90 -3.95
CA ARG A 371 -19.90 9.18 -5.04
C ARG A 371 -20.60 10.51 -4.85
N SER A 372 -21.09 10.75 -3.63
CA SER A 372 -21.76 12.02 -3.27
C SER A 372 -20.84 13.22 -3.54
N GLN A 373 -19.55 13.05 -3.29
CA GLN A 373 -18.54 14.07 -3.54
C GLN A 373 -18.34 14.34 -5.04
N VAL A 374 -18.25 13.29 -5.86
CA VAL A 374 -18.20 13.42 -7.33
C VAL A 374 -19.46 14.09 -7.87
N ASP A 375 -20.65 13.74 -7.36
CA ASP A 375 -21.92 14.32 -7.80
C ASP A 375 -22.02 15.83 -7.53
N ARG A 376 -21.47 16.30 -6.40
CA ARG A 376 -21.36 17.73 -6.08
C ARG A 376 -20.46 18.46 -7.08
N ILE A 377 -19.31 17.88 -7.43
CA ILE A 377 -18.39 18.48 -8.41
C ILE A 377 -19.04 18.49 -9.80
N ASP A 378 -19.72 17.41 -10.21
CA ASP A 378 -20.47 17.34 -11.47
C ASP A 378 -21.59 18.39 -11.55
N GLY A 379 -22.27 18.67 -10.44
CA GLY A 379 -23.28 19.72 -10.33
C GLY A 379 -22.68 21.11 -10.53
N TYR A 380 -21.53 21.38 -9.92
CA TYR A 380 -20.77 22.61 -10.11
C TYR A 380 -20.33 22.78 -11.57
N MET A 381 -19.71 21.76 -12.15
CA MET A 381 -19.21 21.80 -13.54
C MET A 381 -20.33 22.09 -14.55
N ARG A 382 -21.52 21.50 -14.37
CA ARG A 382 -22.69 21.80 -15.22
C ARG A 382 -23.15 23.25 -15.10
N THR A 383 -23.11 23.82 -13.90
CA THR A 383 -23.58 25.19 -13.64
C THR A 383 -22.58 26.22 -14.17
N SER A 384 -21.27 25.98 -14.01
CA SER A 384 -20.21 26.85 -14.53
C SER A 384 -20.19 26.90 -16.06
N LEU A 385 -20.37 25.74 -16.72
CA LEU A 385 -20.50 25.69 -18.19
C LEU A 385 -21.71 26.49 -18.71
N LEU A 386 -22.82 26.51 -17.98
CA LEU A 386 -24.00 27.31 -18.34
C LEU A 386 -23.74 28.82 -18.23
N LEU A 387 -22.97 29.24 -17.22
CA LEU A 387 -22.60 30.66 -17.02
C LEU A 387 -21.66 31.19 -18.11
N ASP A 388 -20.69 30.38 -18.56
CA ASP A 388 -19.78 30.72 -19.67
C ASP A 388 -20.51 30.83 -21.03
N PHE A 389 -21.56 30.04 -21.24
CA PHE A 389 -22.42 30.17 -22.42
C PHE A 389 -23.26 31.45 -22.39
N THR A 390 -23.71 31.89 -21.20
CA THR A 390 -24.46 33.16 -21.08
C THR A 390 -23.58 34.40 -21.21
N SER A 391 -22.30 34.34 -20.82
CA SER A 391 -21.37 35.48 -20.92
C SER A 391 -20.80 35.68 -22.33
N SER A 392 -20.66 34.60 -23.12
CA SER A 392 -20.23 34.67 -24.53
C SER A 392 -21.31 35.14 -25.50
N SER A 393 -22.58 35.18 -25.05
CA SER A 393 -23.72 35.64 -25.84
C SER A 393 -23.87 37.17 -25.90
N ASP A 394 -23.16 37.93 -25.07
CA ASP A 394 -23.28 39.40 -24.96
C ASP A 394 -22.23 40.20 -25.76
N VAL A 395 -21.40 39.56 -26.59
CA VAL A 395 -20.52 40.26 -27.55
C VAL A 395 -21.13 40.23 -28.95
N THR A 396 -22.36 40.73 -29.08
CA THR A 396 -22.87 41.16 -30.38
C THR A 396 -23.51 42.54 -30.26
N GLN A 397 -22.87 43.50 -30.94
CA GLN A 397 -23.37 44.83 -31.31
C GLN A 397 -23.35 45.95 -30.25
N VAL A 398 -22.33 46.80 -30.33
CA VAL A 398 -22.57 48.23 -30.65
C VAL A 398 -21.49 48.67 -31.65
N ILE A 399 -21.84 48.61 -32.94
CA ILE A 399 -21.17 49.43 -33.96
C ILE A 399 -21.76 50.82 -33.77
N ASP A 400 -20.98 51.75 -33.23
CA ASP A 400 -21.30 53.18 -33.36
C ASP A 400 -20.23 53.85 -34.21
N ALA A 401 -20.72 54.50 -35.25
CA ALA A 401 -19.93 55.13 -36.29
C ALA A 401 -19.97 56.64 -36.06
N THR A 402 -18.82 57.30 -35.93
CA THR A 402 -18.66 58.68 -36.40
C THR A 402 -17.18 58.99 -36.69
N PRO A 403 -16.89 59.79 -37.74
CA PRO A 403 -15.54 60.01 -38.24
C PRO A 403 -14.94 61.32 -37.72
N GLU A 404 -13.67 61.34 -37.30
CA GLU A 404 -12.92 62.59 -37.24
C GLU A 404 -11.41 62.42 -37.47
N LEU A 405 -10.88 63.32 -38.29
CA LEU A 405 -9.50 63.40 -38.78
C LEU A 405 -8.57 64.05 -37.75
N ALA A 406 -7.35 63.51 -37.55
CA ALA A 406 -6.09 64.28 -37.43
C ALA A 406 -4.82 63.40 -37.27
N VAL A 407 -4.12 63.19 -38.38
CA VAL A 407 -2.70 63.55 -38.65
C VAL A 407 -1.57 63.20 -37.63
N THR A 408 -0.70 62.28 -38.11
CA THR A 408 0.77 62.08 -37.94
C THR A 408 1.41 61.77 -36.59
N SER A 409 2.13 60.63 -36.54
CA SER A 409 3.61 60.64 -36.60
C SER A 409 4.17 59.26 -37.00
N ALA A 410 5.10 59.28 -37.95
CA ALA A 410 5.85 58.15 -38.45
C ALA A 410 7.02 57.78 -37.53
N TYR A 411 7.37 56.49 -37.43
CA TYR A 411 8.74 55.97 -37.66
C TYR A 411 8.69 54.44 -37.94
N THR A 412 9.42 54.07 -38.98
CA THR A 412 9.84 52.76 -39.52
C THR A 412 10.32 51.77 -38.44
N GLN A 413 10.31 50.44 -38.59
CA GLN A 413 10.80 49.62 -39.70
C GLN A 413 10.41 48.14 -39.46
N GLY A 414 10.14 47.38 -40.51
CA GLY A 414 9.53 46.05 -40.44
C GLY A 414 10.45 44.87 -40.11
N THR A 415 9.82 43.75 -39.76
CA THR A 415 10.33 42.39 -39.97
C THR A 415 9.14 41.44 -40.03
N HIS A 416 8.91 40.79 -41.17
CA HIS A 416 8.03 39.63 -41.26
C HIS A 416 8.71 38.41 -40.62
N PRO A 417 7.94 37.49 -40.01
CA PRO A 417 7.95 36.15 -40.61
C PRO A 417 6.57 35.48 -40.67
N VAL A 418 6.33 34.87 -41.83
CA VAL A 418 5.87 33.49 -42.09
C VAL A 418 4.67 32.97 -41.28
N ALA A 419 3.63 32.64 -42.05
CA ALA A 419 2.39 31.98 -41.65
C ALA A 419 2.59 30.79 -40.71
N ALA A 420 1.99 30.88 -39.52
CA ALA A 420 1.70 29.72 -38.69
C ALA A 420 0.47 29.01 -39.25
N SER A 421 0.62 27.69 -39.45
CA SER A 421 -0.44 26.74 -39.80
C SER A 421 -1.59 26.78 -38.77
N PRO A 422 -2.87 26.71 -39.21
CA PRO A 422 -4.03 26.89 -38.35
C PRO A 422 -4.41 25.64 -37.52
N ASP A 423 -3.44 24.82 -37.12
CA ASP A 423 -3.71 23.49 -36.52
C ASP A 423 -3.08 23.29 -35.12
N ALA A 424 -2.47 24.34 -34.55
CA ALA A 424 -1.81 24.28 -33.23
C ALA A 424 -2.59 25.02 -32.12
N GLY A 425 -3.88 25.32 -32.33
CA GLY A 425 -4.64 26.26 -31.50
C GLY A 425 -5.83 25.69 -30.71
N LEU A 426 -6.08 24.38 -30.75
CA LEU A 426 -7.28 23.79 -30.12
C LEU A 426 -7.02 23.10 -28.77
N ASP A 427 -5.76 22.81 -28.41
CA ASP A 427 -5.41 22.11 -27.16
C ASP A 427 -5.08 23.04 -25.98
N GLN A 428 -5.05 24.36 -26.17
CA GLN A 428 -5.17 25.33 -25.07
C GLN A 428 -6.64 25.48 -24.66
N MET A 429 -7.30 24.34 -24.42
CA MET A 429 -8.64 24.30 -23.84
C MET A 429 -8.58 24.86 -22.41
N SER A 430 -9.49 25.78 -22.11
CA SER A 430 -9.68 26.50 -20.85
C SER A 430 -9.38 25.63 -19.61
N GLN A 431 -8.19 25.82 -19.04
CA GLN A 431 -7.88 25.23 -17.74
C GLN A 431 -8.71 25.95 -16.66
N PHE A 432 -9.24 25.20 -15.71
CA PHE A 432 -10.01 25.73 -14.58
C PHE A 432 -9.50 25.12 -13.27
N GLN A 433 -9.87 25.76 -12.15
CA GLN A 433 -9.64 25.23 -10.81
C GLN A 433 -10.97 25.05 -10.10
N LEU A 434 -11.07 24.01 -9.27
CA LEU A 434 -12.24 23.77 -8.43
C LEU A 434 -12.16 24.63 -7.16
N PRO A 435 -13.28 25.21 -6.69
CA PRO A 435 -13.35 25.88 -5.40
C PRO A 435 -12.90 24.95 -4.25
N PRO A 436 -12.04 25.39 -3.32
CA PRO A 436 -11.53 24.57 -2.21
C PRO A 436 -12.64 23.98 -1.33
N GLU A 437 -13.79 24.65 -1.22
CA GLU A 437 -14.94 24.19 -0.43
C GLU A 437 -15.50 22.87 -0.99
N LEU A 438 -15.41 22.67 -2.31
CA LEU A 438 -15.78 21.42 -2.98
C LEU A 438 -14.74 20.31 -2.79
N LEU A 439 -13.65 20.55 -2.08
CA LEU A 439 -12.61 19.55 -1.81
C LEU A 439 -12.43 19.32 -0.30
N SER A 440 -13.20 19.99 0.55
CA SER A 440 -13.08 19.86 2.01
C SER A 440 -13.56 18.52 2.58
N ASP A 441 -14.47 17.83 1.88
CA ASP A 441 -15.16 16.63 2.37
C ASP A 441 -14.59 15.30 1.84
N TRP A 442 -13.36 15.30 1.30
CA TRP A 442 -12.75 14.06 0.85
C TRP A 442 -12.57 13.08 2.03
N PRO A 443 -12.94 11.79 1.88
CA PRO A 443 -12.89 10.82 2.96
C PRO A 443 -11.45 10.44 3.39
N TRP A 444 -10.44 11.05 2.79
CA TRP A 444 -9.01 10.87 3.10
C TRP A 444 -8.36 12.09 3.79
N SER A 445 -9.15 13.10 4.19
CA SER A 445 -8.79 14.32 4.95
C SER A 445 -7.35 14.83 4.74
N LEU A 446 -7.27 15.85 3.89
CA LEU A 446 -6.08 16.48 3.28
C LEU A 446 -5.39 17.52 4.17
N ASP A 447 -5.51 17.44 5.50
CA ASP A 447 -4.89 18.41 6.42
C ASP A 447 -3.37 18.17 6.51
N SER A 448 -2.69 18.72 5.51
CA SER A 448 -1.26 18.65 5.23
C SER A 448 -0.38 19.50 6.17
N HIS A 449 -0.92 19.95 7.32
CA HIS A 449 -0.15 20.81 8.22
C HIS A 449 0.53 20.12 9.40
N ASN A 450 0.28 18.83 9.71
CA ASN A 450 0.98 18.16 10.83
C ASN A 450 1.12 16.62 10.80
N SER A 451 0.78 15.92 9.70
CA SER A 451 0.98 14.46 9.63
C SER A 451 2.30 14.09 8.96
N GLU A 452 3.31 13.70 9.74
CA GLU A 452 4.65 13.27 9.29
C GLU A 452 4.68 11.90 8.53
N GLY A 453 3.56 11.50 7.91
CA GLY A 453 3.43 10.27 7.11
C GLY A 453 3.64 10.51 5.61
N PHE A 454 4.18 9.52 4.90
CA PHE A 454 4.34 9.58 3.44
C PHE A 454 3.00 9.49 2.70
N LEU A 455 1.99 8.90 3.34
CA LEU A 455 0.60 8.92 2.92
C LEU A 455 -0.21 9.45 4.11
N PRO A 456 -0.56 10.74 4.17
CA PRO A 456 -1.34 11.27 5.26
C PRO A 456 -2.77 10.76 5.13
N LEU A 457 -3.16 9.78 5.96
CA LEU A 457 -4.54 9.33 6.06
C LEU A 457 -4.89 9.14 7.53
N ALA A 458 -5.72 10.05 8.06
CA ALA A 458 -6.45 9.82 9.29
C ALA A 458 -7.69 8.97 8.95
N PHE A 459 -7.67 7.70 9.34
CA PHE A 459 -8.92 6.99 9.63
C PHE A 459 -9.04 6.99 11.15
N GLU A 460 -9.93 7.82 11.67
CA GLU A 460 -10.45 7.66 13.05
C GLU A 460 -11.54 6.59 13.09
#